data_AF-A0A7J8WHH1-F1
#
_entry.id   AF-A0A7J8WHH1-F1
#
_cell.length_a   1.000
_cell.length_b   1.000
_cell.length_c   1.000
_cell.angle_alpha   90.00
_cell.angle_beta   90.00
_cell.angle_gamma   90.00
#
_symmetry.space_group_name_H-M   'P 1'
#
loop_
_entity.id
_entity.type
_entity.pdbx_description
1 polymer ?
#
loop_
_entity_poly.entity_id
_entity_poly.type
_entity_poly.pdbx_seq_one_letter_code
_entity_poly.pdbx_strand_id
1 'polypeptide(L)'
;MGDESAAYTPTDYILLNCGTSSSSDSISEEGQKWITNEGSKFSIFNSKNTLFASTVSRQDQSITRIPYMTARVFHETFTYSFLVSPGLKFL
;
A
#
# COMPACT_ATOMS: atom_id res chain seq x y z
N MET A 1 21.72 -31.25 8.17
CA MET A 1 21.83 -29.88 7.63
C MET A 1 20.60 -29.63 6.78
N GLY A 2 19.79 -28.63 7.14
CA GLY A 2 18.57 -28.30 6.40
C GLY A 2 18.92 -27.60 5.09
N ASP A 3 18.25 -28.00 4.02
CA ASP A 3 18.32 -27.37 2.70
C ASP A 3 17.71 -25.97 2.80
N GLU A 4 18.55 -24.93 2.74
CA GLU A 4 18.12 -23.54 2.82
C GLU A 4 17.58 -23.14 1.45
N SER A 5 16.28 -23.35 1.23
CA SER A 5 15.62 -22.92 0.01
C SER A 5 15.78 -21.42 -0.17
N ALA A 6 16.18 -20.99 -1.37
CA ALA A 6 16.33 -19.57 -1.70
C ALA A 6 15.01 -18.81 -1.45
N ALA A 7 15.13 -17.60 -0.90
CA ALA A 7 14.01 -16.71 -0.67
C ALA A 7 13.34 -16.35 -2.01
N TYR A 8 12.00 -16.29 -1.99
CA TYR A 8 11.22 -15.91 -3.17
C TYR A 8 11.45 -14.44 -3.54
N THR A 9 11.73 -14.19 -4.82
CA THR A 9 11.81 -12.83 -5.38
C THR A 9 10.55 -12.56 -6.22
N PRO A 10 9.70 -11.61 -5.81
CA PRO A 10 8.48 -11.28 -6.54
C PRO A 10 8.79 -10.57 -7.87
N THR A 11 8.03 -10.90 -8.92
CA THR A 11 8.10 -10.21 -10.21
C THR A 11 7.47 -8.82 -10.16
N ASP A 12 6.37 -8.70 -9.42
CA ASP A 12 5.70 -7.44 -9.12
C ASP A 12 5.74 -7.22 -7.60
N TYR A 13 6.42 -6.16 -7.16
CA TYR A 13 6.51 -5.79 -5.75
C TYR A 13 5.88 -4.41 -5.54
N ILE A 14 4.66 -4.40 -5.03
CA ILE A 14 3.84 -3.21 -4.90
C ILE A 14 3.40 -3.07 -3.44
N LEU A 15 3.92 -2.05 -2.76
CA LEU A 15 3.54 -1.70 -1.40
C LEU A 15 2.79 -0.37 -1.42
N LEU A 16 1.49 -0.40 -1.16
CA LEU A 16 0.62 0.77 -1.26
C LEU A 16 0.33 1.36 0.12
N ASN A 17 0.72 2.62 0.35
CA ASN A 17 0.30 3.36 1.54
C ASN A 17 -1.04 4.06 1.27
N CYS A 18 -2.11 3.49 1.80
CA CYS A 18 -3.47 3.97 1.57
C CYS A 18 -3.78 5.20 2.42
N GLY A 19 -4.20 6.30 1.79
CA GLY A 19 -4.74 7.46 2.49
C GLY A 19 -3.69 8.44 3.02
N THR A 20 -2.42 8.25 2.65
CA THR A 20 -1.44 9.32 2.77
C THR A 20 -1.81 10.49 1.85
N SER A 21 -1.70 11.71 2.38
CA SER A 21 -1.83 12.95 1.60
C SER A 21 -0.52 13.36 0.94
N SER A 22 0.56 12.58 1.14
CA SER A 22 1.84 12.84 0.50
C SER A 22 1.77 12.45 -0.98
N SER A 23 2.27 13.33 -1.84
CA SER A 23 2.47 13.05 -3.26
C SER A 23 3.77 12.27 -3.51
N SER A 24 4.61 12.10 -2.49
CA SER A 24 5.87 11.35 -2.58
C SER A 24 5.80 10.00 -1.88
N ASP A 25 6.50 9.02 -2.47
CA ASP A 25 6.74 7.71 -1.88
C ASP A 25 7.41 7.85 -0.51
N SER A 26 7.08 6.93 0.40
CA SER A 26 7.57 6.90 1.78
C SER A 26 8.42 5.67 2.04
N ILE A 27 9.40 5.77 2.94
CA ILE A 27 10.26 4.65 3.34
C ILE A 27 9.90 4.30 4.78
N SER A 28 9.56 3.04 5.03
CA SER A 28 9.28 2.54 6.38
C SER A 28 10.56 2.33 7.19
N GLU A 29 10.41 2.07 8.49
CA GLU A 29 11.52 1.87 9.41
C GLU A 29 12.37 0.64 9.03
N GLU A 30 11.75 -0.37 8.44
CA GLU A 30 12.40 -1.54 7.85
C GLU A 30 12.97 -1.31 6.43
N GLY A 31 12.97 -0.08 5.93
CA GLY A 31 13.56 0.30 4.63
C GLY A 31 12.70 -0.05 3.41
N GLN A 32 11.44 -0.44 3.60
CA GLN A 32 10.54 -0.74 2.49
C GLN A 32 9.98 0.54 1.88
N LYS A 33 9.95 0.59 0.55
CA LYS A 33 9.40 1.70 -0.20
C LYS A 33 7.90 1.52 -0.42
N TRP A 34 7.11 2.38 0.21
CA TRP A 34 5.66 2.43 0.09
C TRP A 34 5.24 3.58 -0.83
N ILE A 35 4.56 3.24 -1.91
CA ILE A 35 4.09 4.20 -2.90
C ILE A 35 2.72 4.75 -2.51
N THR A 36 2.41 5.96 -2.97
CA THR A 36 1.12 6.59 -2.70
C THR A 36 0.16 6.37 -3.85
N ASN A 37 -1.12 6.60 -3.58
CA ASN A 37 -2.15 6.51 -4.60
C ASN A 37 -2.15 7.71 -5.58
N GLU A 38 -1.24 8.67 -5.42
CA GLU A 38 -1.16 9.89 -6.21
C GLU A 38 -0.14 9.73 -7.35
N GLY A 39 -0.48 8.86 -8.30
CA GLY A 39 0.34 8.61 -9.48
C GLY A 39 -0.23 7.48 -10.32
N SER A 40 -0.53 7.80 -11.58
CA SER A 40 -0.90 7.03 -12.79
C SER A 40 -0.83 5.48 -12.83
N LYS A 41 -0.19 4.78 -11.89
CA LYS A 41 -0.05 3.32 -11.86
C LYS A 41 -1.22 2.58 -11.22
N PHE A 42 -2.05 3.25 -10.42
CA PHE A 42 -3.26 2.68 -9.81
C PHE A 42 -4.45 3.52 -10.18
N SER A 43 -5.35 2.96 -10.99
CA SER A 43 -6.58 3.67 -11.33
C SER A 43 -7.56 3.50 -10.17
N ILE A 44 -7.82 4.60 -9.46
CA ILE A 44 -8.88 4.71 -8.47
C ILE A 44 -10.16 5.03 -9.24
N PHE A 45 -11.02 4.03 -9.45
CA PHE A 45 -12.35 4.25 -10.04
C PHE A 45 -13.34 4.64 -8.94
N ASN A 46 -13.53 5.95 -8.73
CA ASN A 46 -14.76 6.52 -8.15
C ASN A 46 -14.76 8.05 -8.17
N SER A 47 -15.95 8.63 -7.96
CA SER A 47 -16.11 10.06 -7.68
C SER A 47 -15.22 10.46 -6.49
N LYS A 48 -14.40 11.50 -6.65
CA LYS A 48 -13.49 12.03 -5.60
C LYS A 48 -14.21 12.29 -4.26
N ASN A 49 -15.54 12.41 -4.26
CA ASN A 49 -16.35 12.70 -3.09
C ASN A 49 -16.63 11.49 -2.16
N THR A 50 -16.25 10.25 -2.51
CA THR A 50 -16.52 9.06 -1.67
C THR A 50 -15.27 8.46 -1.01
N LEU A 51 -14.12 9.10 -1.21
CA LEU A 51 -12.79 8.62 -0.84
C LEU A 51 -12.14 9.58 0.15
N PHE A 52 -11.94 9.14 1.40
CA PHE A 52 -11.41 9.98 2.45
C PHE A 52 -10.05 9.48 2.94
N ALA A 53 -9.05 10.37 2.95
CA ALA A 53 -7.80 10.12 3.65
C ALA A 53 -8.02 10.33 5.16
N SER A 54 -7.51 9.41 5.98
CA SER A 54 -7.63 9.46 7.42
C SER A 54 -6.31 9.09 8.09
N THR A 55 -5.98 9.81 9.16
CA THR A 55 -4.85 9.52 10.03
C THR A 55 -5.38 8.94 11.32
N VAL A 56 -4.76 7.86 11.79
CA VAL A 56 -5.18 7.20 13.03
C VAL A 56 -4.95 8.12 14.23
N SER A 57 -5.92 8.19 15.14
CA SER A 57 -5.86 9.05 16.33
C SER A 57 -4.98 8.52 17.46
N ARG A 58 -4.72 7.21 17.48
CA ARG A 58 -3.88 6.51 18.46
C ARG A 58 -3.10 5.39 17.78
N GLN A 59 -1.80 5.34 18.05
CA GLN A 59 -0.94 4.25 17.59
C GLN A 59 -0.11 3.73 18.77
N ASP A 60 -0.02 2.40 18.90
CA ASP A 60 0.89 1.76 19.83
C ASP A 60 2.34 1.95 19.35
N GLN A 61 3.27 2.18 20.27
CA GLN A 61 4.69 2.39 19.96
C GLN A 61 5.35 1.17 19.30
N SER A 62 4.77 -0.02 19.47
CA SER A 62 5.24 -1.26 18.86
C SER A 62 4.84 -1.41 17.37
N ILE A 63 4.00 -0.52 16.84
CA ILE A 63 3.50 -0.59 15.46
C ILE A 63 4.27 0.40 14.59
N THR A 64 4.86 -0.10 13.50
CA THR A 64 5.50 0.74 12.47
C THR A 64 4.54 1.81 11.96
N ARG A 65 5.01 3.05 11.81
CA ARG A 65 4.16 4.15 11.33
C ARG A 65 3.70 4.00 9.89
N ILE A 66 4.56 3.54 9.00
CA ILE A 66 4.22 3.34 7.59
C ILE A 66 4.00 1.84 7.38
N PRO A 67 2.88 1.39 6.82
CA PRO A 67 1.74 2.17 6.31
C PRO A 67 0.62 2.42 7.36
N TYR A 68 0.75 1.91 8.58
CA TYR A 68 -0.36 1.75 9.51
C TYR A 68 -0.91 3.04 10.15
N MET A 69 -0.21 4.17 10.02
CA MET A 69 -0.65 5.47 10.55
C MET A 69 -1.72 6.13 9.67
N THR A 70 -1.87 5.70 8.42
CA THR A 70 -2.79 6.28 7.45
C THR A 70 -3.71 5.22 6.84
N ALA A 71 -4.95 5.61 6.55
CA ALA A 71 -5.93 4.76 5.91
C ALA A 71 -6.76 5.55 4.89
N ARG A 72 -7.22 4.86 3.84
CA ARG A 72 -8.23 5.37 2.91
C ARG A 72 -9.57 4.73 3.25
N VAL A 73 -10.55 5.57 3.59
CA VAL A 73 -11.91 5.16 3.95
C VAL A 73 -12.81 5.33 2.74
N PHE A 74 -13.60 4.29 2.45
CA PHE A 74 -14.57 4.25 1.35
C PHE A 74 -15.97 4.16 1.95
N HIS A 75 -16.87 5.08 1.56
CA HIS A 75 -18.28 5.02 1.97
C HIS A 75 -19.16 4.25 0.98
N GLU A 76 -18.60 3.89 -0.17
CA GLU A 76 -19.24 3.13 -1.23
C GLU A 76 -18.27 2.08 -1.77
N THR A 77 -18.79 1.17 -2.60
CA THR A 77 -17.96 0.17 -3.30
C THR A 77 -16.86 0.84 -4.09
N PHE A 78 -15.62 0.42 -3.85
CA PHE A 78 -14.43 0.98 -4.48
C PHE A 78 -13.51 -0.13 -4.99
N THR A 79 -12.86 0.12 -6.13
CA THR A 79 -11.98 -0.85 -6.80
C THR A 79 -10.58 -0.28 -7.01
N TYR A 80 -9.56 -1.03 -6.57
CA TYR A 80 -8.18 -0.83 -6.98
C TYR A 80 -7.85 -1.66 -8.22
N SER A 81 -7.20 -1.03 -9.20
CA SER A 81 -6.67 -1.71 -10.39
C SER A 81 -5.16 -1.61 -10.41
N PHE A 82 -4.48 -2.76 -10.42
CA PHE A 82 -3.02 -2.89 -10.47
C PHE A 82 -2.60 -3.47 -11.82
N LEU A 83 -1.66 -2.81 -12.50
CA LEU A 83 -1.00 -3.39 -13.67
C LEU A 83 0.11 -4.35 -13.20
N VAL A 84 -0.07 -5.64 -13.43
CA VAL A 84 0.84 -6.70 -12.97
C VAL A 84 1.18 -7.66 -14.12
N SER A 85 2.32 -8.34 -13.99
CA SER A 85 2.70 -9.44 -14.88
C SER A 85 1.77 -10.67 -14.70
N PRO A 86 1.58 -11.51 -15.74
CA PRO A 86 0.82 -12.76 -15.61
C PRO A 86 1.39 -13.72 -14.53
N GLY A 87 0.54 -14.57 -13.97
CA GLY A 87 0.91 -15.59 -12.99
C GLY A 87 0.43 -15.30 -11.56
N LEU A 88 0.73 -16.22 -10.63
CA LEU A 88 0.31 -16.12 -9.23
C LEU A 88 0.89 -14.87 -8.54
N LYS A 89 0.11 -14.29 -7.63
CA LYS A 89 0.46 -13.09 -6.87
C LYS A 89 0.05 -13.27 -5.41
N PHE A 90 0.81 -12.65 -4.50
CA PHE A 90 0.41 -12.44 -3.12
C PHE A 90 -0.37 -11.13 -3.03
N LEU A 91 -1.54 -11.17 -2.42
CA LEU A 91 -2.39 -10.01 -2.16
C LEU A 91 -2.71 -9.94 -0.66
#